data_AF-A0A1I8B6D3-F1
#
_entry.id   AF-A0A1I8B6D3-F1
#
_cell.length_a   1.000
_cell.length_b   1.000
_cell.length_c   1.000
_cell.angle_alpha   90.00
_cell.angle_beta   90.00
_cell.angle_gamma   90.00
#
_symmetry.space_group_name_H-M   'P 1'
#
loop_
_entity.id
_entity.type
_entity.pdbx_description
1 polymer ?
#
loop_
_entity_poly.entity_id
_entity_poly.type
_entity_poly.pdbx_seq_one_letter_code
_entity_poly.pdbx_strand_id
1 'polypeptide(L)'
;MGTERMAFLDAKMINDIYCPNACEGFDRNLRCQAGGYPDPNNCNVCKCPDALGGVECERLQPSICGGELIATDQWQTLRSPELHDTRASNQQTNLNPSFNKNVQCYWRISAPEGSHIRFRLSDGENSNTGTIWKKQKILDIQSNAKMWNLDKSGCVGETI
;
A
#
# COMPACT_ATOMS: atom_id res chain seq x y z
N MET A 1 -21.59 -0.06 11.42
CA MET A 1 -20.65 0.31 12.51
C MET A 1 -19.26 0.24 11.91
N GLY A 2 -18.61 1.39 11.79
CA GLY A 2 -17.38 1.54 11.00
C GLY A 2 -16.22 0.79 11.64
N THR A 3 -15.49 0.02 10.85
CA THR A 3 -14.14 -0.41 11.23
C THR A 3 -13.21 0.77 10.96
N GLU A 4 -13.17 1.75 11.86
CA GLU A 4 -12.15 2.78 11.83
C GLU A 4 -10.81 2.12 12.13
N ARG A 5 -9.84 2.32 11.24
CA ARG A 5 -8.52 1.71 11.31
C ARG A 5 -7.51 2.84 11.44
N MET A 6 -6.47 2.58 12.23
CA MET A 6 -5.38 3.51 12.47
C MET A 6 -4.50 3.61 11.23
N ALA A 7 -4.15 4.83 10.80
CA ALA A 7 -3.20 5.00 9.70
C ALA A 7 -1.80 4.55 10.14
N PHE A 8 -0.97 4.12 9.18
CA PHE A 8 0.37 3.60 9.49
C PHE A 8 1.23 4.60 10.29
N LEU A 9 1.16 5.89 9.94
CA LEU A 9 1.92 6.93 10.64
C LEU A 9 1.40 7.17 12.06
N ASP A 10 0.10 7.00 12.30
CA ASP A 10 -0.48 7.09 13.64
C ASP A 10 0.00 5.91 14.50
N ALA A 11 -0.01 4.70 13.94
CA ALA A 11 0.51 3.51 14.60
C ALA A 11 2.00 3.63 14.93
N LYS A 12 2.79 4.16 13.97
CA LYS A 12 4.20 4.47 14.20
C LYS A 12 4.38 5.47 15.34
N MET A 13 3.63 6.58 15.34
CA MET A 13 3.73 7.60 16.38
C MET A 13 3.39 7.04 17.77
N ILE A 14 2.36 6.20 17.86
CA ILE A 14 1.99 5.54 19.12
C ILE A 14 3.10 4.59 19.57
N ASN A 15 3.64 3.76 18.67
CA ASN A 15 4.75 2.86 19.00
C ASN A 15 6.02 3.62 19.41
N ASP A 16 6.33 4.74 18.77
CA ASP A 16 7.47 5.60 19.15
C ASP A 16 7.31 6.15 20.59
N ILE A 17 6.07 6.40 21.06
CA ILE A 17 5.79 6.95 22.40
C ILE A 17 5.70 5.85 23.46
N TYR A 18 4.95 4.78 23.20
CA TYR A 18 4.61 3.77 24.21
C TYR A 18 5.56 2.57 24.19
N CYS A 19 6.34 2.38 23.12
CA CYS A 19 7.24 1.23 22.95
C CYS A 19 8.70 1.65 22.66
N PRO A 20 9.24 2.72 23.28
CA PRO A 20 10.54 3.30 22.88
C PRO A 20 11.72 2.33 23.03
N ASN A 21 11.61 1.36 23.96
CA ASN A 21 12.66 0.39 24.26
C ASN A 21 12.28 -1.05 23.86
N ALA A 22 11.20 -1.24 23.08
CA ALA A 22 10.72 -2.58 22.74
C ALA A 22 11.79 -3.44 22.05
N CYS A 23 12.67 -2.80 21.28
CA CYS A 23 13.78 -3.46 20.59
C CYS A 23 15.16 -3.10 21.13
N GLU A 24 15.24 -2.61 22.37
CA GLU A 24 16.52 -2.37 23.03
C GLU A 24 17.28 -3.70 23.21
N GLY A 25 18.53 -3.75 22.73
CA GLY A 25 19.38 -4.95 22.82
C GLY A 25 19.28 -5.94 21.64
N PHE A 26 18.40 -5.69 20.66
CA PHE A 26 18.34 -6.47 19.42
C PHE A 26 19.34 -5.98 18.36
N ASP A 27 19.55 -6.80 17.32
CA ASP A 27 20.56 -6.57 16.27
C ASP A 27 20.40 -5.17 15.64
N ARG A 28 21.47 -4.38 15.72
CA ARG A 28 21.50 -2.98 15.22
C ARG A 28 21.59 -2.89 13.70
N ASN A 29 21.70 -4.01 13.00
CA ASN A 29 21.87 -4.03 11.55
C ASN A 29 20.56 -3.94 10.76
N LEU A 30 19.39 -4.09 11.40
CA LEU A 30 18.10 -3.98 10.72
C LEU A 30 17.87 -2.54 10.24
N ARG A 31 17.75 -2.33 8.92
CA ARG A 31 17.56 -1.01 8.32
C ARG A 31 16.23 -0.93 7.60
N CYS A 32 15.18 -0.52 8.32
CA CYS A 32 13.87 -0.31 7.73
C CYS A 32 13.89 0.78 6.65
N GLN A 33 13.39 0.44 5.46
CA GLN A 33 13.33 1.31 4.30
C GLN A 33 11.95 1.96 4.18
N ALA A 34 11.86 3.00 3.34
CA ALA A 34 10.62 3.65 2.94
C ALA A 34 9.72 4.12 4.10
N GLY A 35 10.32 4.47 5.25
CA GLY A 35 9.58 4.93 6.44
C GLY A 35 9.03 3.82 7.33
N GLY A 36 9.41 2.56 7.10
CA GLY A 36 9.18 1.47 8.05
C GLY A 36 9.92 1.69 9.38
N TYR A 37 9.53 0.91 10.39
CA TYR A 37 10.16 0.94 11.72
C TYR A 37 10.26 -0.49 12.28
N PRO A 38 11.20 -0.77 13.21
CA PRO A 38 11.30 -2.11 13.81
C PRO A 38 9.97 -2.54 14.43
N ASP A 39 9.53 -3.76 14.17
CA ASP A 39 8.30 -4.27 14.77
C ASP A 39 8.51 -4.44 16.29
N PRO A 40 7.76 -3.71 17.13
CA PRO A 40 7.93 -3.79 18.59
C PRO A 40 7.63 -5.19 19.14
N ASN A 41 6.92 -6.04 18.38
CA ASN A 41 6.65 -7.43 18.74
C ASN A 41 7.65 -8.42 18.12
N ASN A 42 8.45 -7.99 17.14
CA ASN A 42 9.47 -8.82 16.51
C ASN A 42 10.61 -7.96 15.93
N CYS A 43 11.60 -7.69 16.76
CA CYS A 43 12.70 -6.78 16.45
C CYS A 43 13.66 -7.24 15.33
N ASN A 44 13.43 -8.40 14.71
CA ASN A 44 14.20 -8.88 13.57
C ASN A 44 13.53 -8.56 12.21
N VAL A 45 12.38 -7.88 12.22
CA VAL A 45 11.64 -7.48 11.03
C VAL A 45 11.05 -6.09 11.21
N CYS A 46 10.92 -5.35 10.13
CA CYS A 46 10.27 -4.05 10.13
C CYS A 46 8.76 -4.19 9.98
N LYS A 47 8.01 -3.34 10.71
CA LYS A 47 6.66 -2.95 10.30
C LYS A 47 6.75 -2.03 9.09
N CYS A 48 6.08 -2.44 8.02
CA CYS A 48 6.13 -1.76 6.74
C CYS A 48 4.87 -0.94 6.49
N PRO A 49 5.00 0.23 5.82
CA PRO A 49 3.85 0.91 5.27
C PRO A 49 3.04 -0.01 4.35
N ASP A 50 1.74 0.30 4.19
CA ASP A 50 0.89 -0.39 3.23
C ASP A 50 1.57 -0.44 1.85
N ALA A 51 1.31 -1.53 1.11
CA ALA A 51 1.94 -1.87 -0.17
C ALA A 51 3.41 -2.34 -0.10
N LEU A 52 4.13 -2.22 1.03
CA LEU A 52 5.52 -2.67 1.15
C LEU A 52 5.67 -3.87 2.08
N GLY A 53 6.71 -4.66 1.87
CA GLY A 53 7.01 -5.84 2.66
C GLY A 53 8.45 -6.30 2.50
N GLY A 54 8.75 -7.41 3.16
CA GLY A 54 10.13 -7.88 3.35
C GLY A 54 10.64 -7.60 4.75
N VAL A 55 11.87 -8.02 5.03
CA VAL A 55 12.46 -7.87 6.37
C VAL A 55 12.70 -6.40 6.68
N GLU A 56 13.08 -5.64 5.66
CA GLU A 56 13.45 -4.23 5.74
C GLU A 56 12.47 -3.33 4.99
N CYS A 57 11.29 -3.83 4.60
CA CYS A 57 10.34 -3.11 3.74
C CYS A 57 10.90 -2.76 2.36
N GLU A 58 11.81 -3.59 1.87
CA GLU A 58 12.60 -3.37 0.66
C GLU A 58 11.84 -3.73 -0.64
N ARG A 59 10.74 -4.48 -0.52
CA ARG A 59 9.96 -4.99 -1.66
C ARG A 59 8.54 -4.46 -1.68
N LEU A 60 8.03 -4.26 -2.89
CA LEU A 60 6.60 -4.10 -3.13
C LEU A 60 5.87 -5.41 -2.80
N GLN A 61 4.74 -5.33 -2.10
CA GLN A 61 3.90 -6.50 -1.84
C GLN A 61 3.34 -7.07 -3.14
N PRO A 62 3.22 -8.40 -3.26
CA PRO A 62 2.61 -9.02 -4.44
C PRO A 62 1.16 -8.56 -4.63
N SER A 63 0.83 -8.17 -5.87
CA SER A 63 -0.53 -7.92 -6.31
C SER A 63 -0.71 -8.39 -7.75
N ILE A 64 -1.94 -8.71 -8.13
CA ILE A 64 -2.33 -9.06 -9.50
C ILE A 64 -2.28 -7.86 -10.46
N CYS A 65 -2.08 -6.65 -9.92
CA CYS A 65 -1.97 -5.40 -10.65
C CYS A 65 -0.99 -4.46 -9.95
N GLY A 66 -0.40 -3.56 -10.73
CA GLY A 66 0.60 -2.63 -10.23
C GLY A 66 2.02 -3.09 -10.52
N GLY A 67 3.00 -2.44 -9.89
CA GLY A 67 4.41 -2.71 -10.13
C GLY A 67 5.32 -1.55 -9.78
N GLU A 68 6.60 -1.72 -10.08
CA GLU A 68 7.65 -0.74 -9.82
C GLU A 68 7.96 0.06 -11.08
N LEU A 69 8.09 1.38 -10.92
CA LEU A 69 8.35 2.31 -12.01
C LEU A 69 9.44 3.29 -11.61
N ILE A 70 10.25 3.67 -12.58
CA ILE A 70 11.23 4.74 -12.44
C ILE A 70 10.69 5.92 -13.25
N ALA A 71 10.44 7.03 -12.57
CA ALA A 71 10.05 8.28 -13.19
C ALA A 71 11.16 8.77 -14.13
N THR A 72 10.76 9.13 -15.34
CA THR A 72 11.62 9.71 -16.37
C THR A 72 11.19 11.15 -16.64
N ASP A 73 11.91 11.82 -17.53
CA ASP A 73 11.52 13.10 -18.11
C ASP A 73 10.28 13.00 -19.03
N GLN A 74 9.92 11.78 -19.44
CA GLN A 74 8.76 11.48 -20.27
C GLN A 74 7.53 11.10 -19.43
N TRP A 75 6.34 11.49 -19.90
CA TRP A 75 5.09 11.13 -19.24
C TRP A 75 4.82 9.62 -19.34
N GLN A 76 4.61 8.98 -18.20
CA GLN A 76 4.20 7.58 -18.10
C GLN A 76 2.76 7.51 -17.60
N THR A 77 1.94 6.64 -18.21
CA THR A 77 0.52 6.51 -17.86
C THR A 77 0.29 5.31 -16.95
N LEU A 78 -0.34 5.56 -15.81
CA LEU A 78 -0.82 4.54 -14.88
C LEU A 78 -2.29 4.25 -15.13
N ARG A 79 -2.63 2.97 -15.24
CA ARG A 79 -4.01 2.50 -15.42
C ARG A 79 -4.40 1.57 -14.28
N SER A 80 -5.61 1.74 -13.78
CA SER A 80 -6.26 0.73 -12.95
C SER A 80 -6.42 -0.56 -13.75
N PRO A 81 -6.44 -1.74 -13.12
CA PRO A 81 -6.77 -2.97 -13.80
C PRO A 81 -8.14 -2.86 -14.46
N GLU A 82 -8.28 -3.50 -15.62
CA GLU A 82 -9.55 -3.58 -16.32
C GLU A 82 -10.51 -4.47 -15.51
N LEU A 83 -11.55 -3.85 -14.94
CA LEU A 83 -12.63 -4.59 -14.32
C LEU A 83 -13.52 -5.16 -15.43
N HIS A 84 -13.32 -6.42 -15.79
CA HIS A 84 -14.26 -7.14 -16.63
C HIS A 84 -15.52 -7.47 -15.82
N ASP A 85 -16.57 -6.67 -15.96
CA ASP A 85 -17.90 -7.03 -15.46
C ASP A 85 -18.52 -8.06 -16.40
N THR A 86 -18.40 -9.33 -16.04
CA THR A 86 -19.02 -10.44 -16.78
C THR A 86 -20.54 -10.51 -16.63
N ARG A 87 -21.18 -9.57 -15.94
CA ARG A 87 -22.64 -9.45 -15.93
C ARG A 87 -23.19 -8.66 -17.14
N ALA A 88 -22.32 -8.04 -17.94
CA ALA A 88 -22.71 -7.28 -19.13
C ALA A 88 -22.40 -7.98 -20.47
N SER A 89 -21.64 -9.09 -20.48
CA SER A 89 -21.38 -9.86 -21.69
C SER A 89 -22.16 -11.18 -21.71
N ASN A 90 -23.19 -11.25 -22.55
CA ASN A 90 -23.76 -12.52 -23.02
C ASN A 90 -22.78 -13.27 -23.95
N GLN A 91 -21.49 -13.30 -23.60
CA GLN A 91 -20.46 -14.04 -24.32
C GLN A 91 -19.82 -15.02 -23.34
N GLN A 92 -20.29 -16.25 -23.44
CA GLN A 92 -19.69 -17.45 -22.86
C GLN A 92 -18.28 -17.63 -23.46
N THR A 93 -17.29 -16.89 -22.95
CA THR A 93 -15.89 -17.27 -23.09
C THR A 93 -15.52 -18.09 -21.87
N ASN A 94 -14.99 -19.29 -22.06
CA ASN A 94 -14.54 -20.22 -21.02
C ASN A 94 -13.28 -19.70 -20.28
N LEU A 95 -13.32 -18.47 -19.80
CA LEU A 95 -12.29 -17.82 -18.98
C LEU A 95 -12.93 -17.51 -17.64
N ASN A 96 -12.44 -18.16 -16.58
CA ASN A 96 -12.91 -17.99 -15.19
C ASN A 96 -12.94 -16.51 -14.79
N PRO A 97 -14.10 -15.84 -14.70
CA PRO A 97 -14.17 -14.46 -14.29
C PRO A 97 -14.57 -14.42 -12.82
N SER A 98 -13.63 -14.77 -11.95
CA SER A 98 -13.77 -14.57 -10.51
C SER A 98 -12.86 -13.40 -10.10
N PHE A 99 -13.10 -12.22 -10.67
CA PHE A 99 -12.43 -11.01 -10.19
C PHE A 99 -13.28 -10.40 -9.07
N ASN A 100 -12.84 -10.64 -7.84
CA ASN A 100 -13.48 -10.14 -6.63
C ASN A 100 -13.45 -8.61 -6.62
N LYS A 101 -14.51 -7.94 -6.17
CA LYS A 101 -14.64 -6.46 -6.19
C LYS A 101 -13.63 -5.71 -5.30
N ASN A 102 -12.74 -6.42 -4.60
CA ASN A 102 -11.77 -5.92 -3.63
C ASN A 102 -10.33 -6.16 -4.09
N VAL A 103 -9.96 -5.65 -5.26
CA VAL A 103 -8.58 -5.76 -5.75
C VAL A 103 -7.76 -4.57 -5.29
N GLN A 104 -6.67 -4.87 -4.59
CA GLN A 104 -5.71 -3.89 -4.10
C GLN A 104 -4.48 -3.92 -5.01
N CYS A 105 -4.25 -2.84 -5.74
CA CYS A 105 -3.08 -2.68 -6.60
C CYS A 105 -2.03 -1.81 -5.93
N TYR A 106 -0.77 -2.12 -6.16
CA TYR A 106 0.35 -1.42 -5.53
C TYR A 106 1.32 -0.91 -6.59
N TRP A 107 1.65 0.39 -6.55
CA TRP A 107 2.67 0.98 -7.41
C TRP A 107 3.76 1.61 -6.56
N ARG A 108 5.03 1.28 -6.85
CA ARG A 108 6.20 1.97 -6.29
C ARG A 108 6.84 2.81 -7.38
N ILE A 109 6.78 4.12 -7.24
CA ILE A 109 7.33 5.07 -8.22
C ILE A 109 8.55 5.73 -7.59
N SER A 110 9.72 5.44 -8.15
CA SER A 110 11.00 6.02 -7.73
C SER A 110 11.42 7.10 -8.72
N ALA A 111 12.21 8.08 -8.28
CA ALA A 111 12.82 9.06 -9.16
C ALA A 111 14.33 9.15 -8.89
N PRO A 112 15.14 9.56 -9.88
CA PRO A 112 16.55 9.85 -9.66
C PRO A 112 16.74 10.89 -8.53
N GLU A 113 17.88 10.81 -7.85
CA GLU A 113 18.21 11.76 -6.78
C GLU A 113 18.16 13.21 -7.30
N GLY A 114 17.61 14.12 -6.48
CA GLY A 114 17.42 15.53 -6.86
C GLY A 114 16.27 15.80 -7.83
N SER A 115 15.53 14.77 -8.28
CA SER A 115 14.37 14.95 -9.16
C SER A 115 13.05 15.00 -8.38
N HIS A 116 12.04 15.63 -8.97
CA HIS A 116 10.68 15.68 -8.42
C HIS A 116 9.69 14.94 -9.31
N ILE A 117 8.85 14.10 -8.71
CA ILE A 117 7.76 13.41 -9.42
C ILE A 117 6.59 14.39 -9.59
N ARG A 118 6.09 14.52 -10.82
CA ARG A 118 4.88 15.28 -11.13
C ARG A 118 3.75 14.33 -11.52
N PHE A 119 2.65 14.42 -10.80
CA PHE A 119 1.43 13.71 -11.16
C PHE A 119 0.51 14.60 -11.99
N ARG A 120 -0.07 14.03 -13.04
CA ARG A 120 -1.18 14.61 -13.79
C ARG A 120 -2.32 13.61 -13.79
N LEU A 121 -3.47 14.02 -13.27
CA LEU A 121 -4.70 13.26 -13.40
C LEU A 121 -5.36 13.68 -14.71
N SER A 122 -5.75 12.70 -15.52
CA SER A 122 -6.55 12.92 -16.72
C SER A 122 -7.82 12.08 -16.63
N ASP A 123 -8.94 12.73 -16.93
CA ASP A 123 -10.23 12.07 -17.09
C ASP A 123 -10.25 11.39 -18.46
N GLY A 124 -10.55 10.09 -18.47
CA GLY A 124 -10.74 9.36 -19.72
C GLY A 124 -12.16 9.62 -20.22
N GLU A 125 -12.34 10.57 -21.13
CA GLU A 125 -13.62 10.73 -21.84
C GLU A 125 -13.75 9.65 -22.94
N ASN A 126 -14.54 8.61 -22.61
CA ASN A 126 -15.28 7.66 -23.47
C ASN A 126 -14.45 6.59 -24.23
N SER A 127 -14.78 5.30 -24.23
CA SER A 127 -16.11 4.72 -24.47
C SER A 127 -16.37 3.36 -23.77
N ASN A 128 -17.55 3.24 -23.16
CA ASN A 128 -18.37 2.03 -23.01
C ASN A 128 -18.25 1.02 -21.86
N THR A 129 -17.42 1.15 -20.83
CA THR A 129 -17.68 0.45 -19.55
C THR A 129 -16.82 1.01 -18.41
N GLY A 130 -17.47 1.34 -17.29
CA GLY A 130 -16.80 1.51 -16.00
C GLY A 130 -16.61 2.95 -15.54
N THR A 131 -17.28 3.29 -14.44
CA THR A 131 -17.11 4.51 -13.67
C THR A 131 -15.62 4.75 -13.36
N ILE A 132 -15.03 5.79 -13.95
CA ILE A 132 -13.68 6.26 -13.63
C ILE A 132 -13.78 7.11 -12.36
N TRP A 133 -13.38 6.57 -11.22
CA TRP A 133 -13.07 7.40 -10.05
C TRP A 133 -11.61 7.86 -10.15
N LYS A 134 -11.35 9.17 -10.29
CA LYS A 134 -10.00 9.72 -10.09
C LYS A 134 -10.08 10.98 -9.24
N LYS A 135 -9.88 10.80 -7.93
CA LYS A 135 -10.01 11.84 -6.91
C LYS A 135 -8.87 12.87 -7.00
N GLN A 136 -9.22 14.11 -6.68
CA GLN A 136 -8.38 15.29 -6.65
C GLN A 136 -7.99 15.67 -5.21
N LYS A 137 -6.67 15.58 -4.95
CA LYS A 137 -5.80 16.31 -4.00
C LYS A 137 -5.84 16.02 -2.49
N ILE A 138 -4.61 16.14 -1.97
CA ILE A 138 -4.03 15.92 -0.63
C ILE A 138 -3.88 14.42 -0.35
N LEU A 139 -2.70 14.04 0.13
CA LEU A 139 -2.40 12.71 0.65
C LEU A 139 -3.54 12.24 1.55
N ASP A 140 -4.45 11.46 0.99
CA ASP A 140 -5.16 10.42 1.73
C ASP A 140 -4.65 9.12 1.13
N ILE A 141 -3.60 8.59 1.76
CA ILE A 141 -3.28 7.17 1.69
C ILE A 141 -4.51 6.49 2.28
N GLN A 142 -5.51 6.17 1.47
CA GLN A 142 -6.57 5.27 1.91
C GLN A 142 -5.92 3.90 2.07
N SER A 143 -5.57 3.66 3.33
CA SER A 143 -4.94 2.47 3.86
C SER A 143 -5.75 1.24 3.48
N ASN A 144 -5.10 0.33 2.76
CA ASN A 144 -5.61 -1.00 2.54
C ASN A 144 -5.19 -1.84 3.75
N ALA A 145 -6.03 -1.80 4.79
CA ALA A 145 -5.54 -2.10 6.12
C ALA A 145 -5.70 -3.57 6.57
N LYS A 146 -4.74 -3.97 7.42
CA LYS A 146 -4.84 -5.09 8.35
C LYS A 146 -5.42 -4.61 9.69
N MET A 147 -5.96 -5.52 10.49
CA MET A 147 -6.43 -5.20 11.84
C MET A 147 -5.23 -5.06 12.76
N TRP A 148 -5.09 -3.91 13.42
CA TRP A 148 -4.08 -3.68 14.44
C TRP A 148 -4.69 -3.89 15.83
N ASN A 149 -3.99 -4.61 16.71
CA ASN A 149 -4.35 -4.81 18.10
C ASN A 149 -3.27 -4.21 19.02
N LEU A 150 -3.70 -3.71 20.17
CA LEU A 150 -2.79 -3.37 21.27
C LEU A 150 -2.43 -4.66 22.01
N ASP A 151 -1.14 -4.89 22.24
CA ASP A 151 -0.69 -5.93 23.15
C ASP A 151 -0.83 -5.50 24.62
N LYS A 152 -0.47 -6.38 25.57
CA LYS A 152 -0.51 -6.07 27.01
C LYS A 152 0.47 -4.96 27.43
N SER A 153 1.43 -4.62 26.57
CA SER A 153 2.41 -3.54 26.74
C SER A 153 1.87 -2.18 26.27
N GLY A 154 0.76 -2.16 25.54
CA GLY A 154 0.25 -0.97 24.85
C GLY A 154 0.87 -0.74 23.47
N CYS A 155 1.65 -1.69 22.96
CA CYS A 155 2.24 -1.63 21.62
C CYS A 155 1.24 -2.04 20.54
N VAL A 156 1.24 -1.28 19.46
CA VAL A 156 0.38 -1.51 18.30
C VAL A 156 1.04 -2.58 17.41
N GLY A 157 0.41 -3.75 17.33
CA GLY A 157 0.83 -4.88 16.49
C GLY A 157 -0.24 -5.27 15.45
N GLU A 158 0.16 -5.89 14.35
CA GLU A 158 -0.79 -6.46 13.37
C GLU A 158 -1.37 -7.78 13.89
N THR A 159 -2.68 -7.98 13.68
CA THR A 159 -3.32 -9.29 13.82
C THR A 159 -3.20 -10.02 12.49
N ILE A 160 -2.73 -11.27 12.52
CA ILE A 160 -2.68 -12.16 11.36
C ILE A 160 -4.10 -12.50 10.90
#